data_AF-A0A6C1BRK7-F1
#
_entry.id   AF-A0A6C1BRK7-F1
#
_cell.length_a   1.000
_cell.length_b   1.000
_cell.length_c   1.000
_cell.angle_alpha   90.00
_cell.angle_beta   90.00
_cell.angle_gamma   90.00
#
_symmetry.space_group_name_H-M   'P 1'
#
loop_
_entity.id
_entity.type
_entity.pdbx_description
1 polymer ?
#
loop_
_entity_poly.entity_id
_entity_poly.type
_entity_poly.pdbx_seq_one_letter_code
_entity_poly.pdbx_strand_id
1 'polypeptide(L)'
;MDLSTLSFPERGELLQFLLFLFLLAFSLWRVERENRYLWFKDEGIVWLRLEGVPIETDRGLRFRAKVVGGDLPDIYGRTAFVNIYGLKDLPADSFSLYAHVKAEGSELFISGSYRDIEDIFSEKTLRKSYIDRVQERIQDPQVRAFVLTYLLGEARESLPQDLQYYFTKTGLIHLLVISGFHVGMVFLLLRYLLPYPYGLLLGVVGVSLYVLLLVPKEAPVLRAGLMLSLWVLVRLSEGRPNSLGILLFSGSLLLLYRPEFSQSFSFWLSFFAVLYIILGLRLLPSEGSWVYRNLGLPFGVSLFAFLGVSPLLLSFTHTSLGSVLFSPLVGYMLLPFTAYGVLELITFFSLPTLPLELMGKAVIQVVELLSVFDLRVGFDLSVGSSFAISTLGAFLLYLLSLVSWRPVSENIDIYT
;
A
#
# COMPACT_ATOMS: atom_id res chain seq x y z
N MET A 1 -11.51 -46.81 5.83
CA MET A 1 -11.13 -45.40 5.60
C MET A 1 -10.39 -44.98 6.85
N ASP A 2 -9.07 -45.13 6.81
CA ASP A 2 -8.21 -45.03 7.99
C ASP A 2 -7.92 -43.55 8.29
N LEU A 3 -8.56 -43.02 9.33
CA LEU A 3 -8.50 -41.61 9.75
C LEU A 3 -7.11 -41.21 10.29
N SER A 4 -6.17 -42.15 10.40
CA SER A 4 -4.78 -41.91 10.76
C SER A 4 -3.92 -41.35 9.60
N THR A 5 -4.45 -41.34 8.37
CA THR A 5 -3.81 -40.74 7.19
C THR A 5 -4.16 -39.27 6.96
N LEU A 6 -5.06 -38.71 7.78
CA LEU A 6 -5.23 -37.26 7.93
C LEU A 6 -4.13 -36.72 8.85
N SER A 7 -2.87 -36.86 8.43
CA SER A 7 -1.80 -36.04 8.99
C SER A 7 -2.15 -34.58 8.68
N PHE A 8 -2.69 -33.87 9.68
CA PHE A 8 -2.76 -32.42 9.64
C PHE A 8 -1.37 -31.90 9.24
N PRO A 9 -1.29 -30.95 8.30
CA PRO A 9 0.00 -30.55 7.75
C PRO A 9 0.88 -30.02 8.88
N GLU A 10 2.07 -30.62 9.05
CA GLU A 10 3.15 -30.09 9.87
C GLU A 10 3.50 -28.68 9.38
N ARG A 11 2.81 -27.64 9.85
CA ARG A 11 3.13 -26.26 9.47
C ARG A 11 2.94 -25.33 10.65
N GLY A 12 4.04 -24.71 11.08
CA GLY A 12 4.05 -23.55 11.96
C GLY A 12 3.47 -22.30 11.29
N GLU A 13 2.31 -22.43 10.64
CA GLU A 13 1.45 -21.37 10.07
C GLU A 13 0.17 -21.19 10.91
N LEU A 14 -0.28 -22.25 11.63
CA LEU A 14 -1.50 -22.22 12.46
C LEU A 14 -1.42 -21.15 13.56
N LEU A 15 -0.26 -21.03 14.20
CA LEU A 15 -0.06 -20.04 15.26
C LEU A 15 -0.19 -18.61 14.74
N GLN A 16 0.40 -18.29 13.59
CA GLN A 16 0.31 -16.98 12.95
C GLN A 16 -1.11 -16.71 12.46
N PHE A 17 -1.81 -17.73 11.98
CA PHE A 17 -3.21 -17.61 11.59
C PHE A 17 -4.11 -17.30 12.80
N LEU A 18 -3.96 -18.04 13.91
CA LEU A 18 -4.70 -17.78 15.14
C LEU A 18 -4.37 -16.40 15.72
N LEU A 19 -3.09 -16.00 15.70
CA LEU A 19 -2.66 -14.66 16.10
C LEU A 19 -3.28 -13.57 15.23
N PHE A 20 -3.32 -13.77 13.92
CA PHE A 20 -3.97 -12.84 12.98
C PHE A 20 -5.46 -12.70 13.28
N LEU A 21 -6.18 -13.82 13.45
CA LEU A 21 -7.60 -13.78 13.80
C LEU A 21 -7.87 -13.10 15.16
N PHE A 22 -7.03 -13.39 16.16
CA PHE A 22 -7.14 -12.76 17.48
C PHE A 22 -6.95 -11.25 17.39
N LEU A 23 -5.89 -10.79 16.71
CA LEU A 23 -5.61 -9.36 16.56
C LEU A 23 -6.62 -8.66 15.66
N LEU A 24 -7.15 -9.34 14.66
CA LEU A 24 -8.26 -8.83 13.86
C LEU A 24 -9.53 -8.63 14.70
N ALA A 25 -9.92 -9.63 15.50
CA ALA A 25 -11.07 -9.53 16.39
C ALA A 25 -10.88 -8.41 17.43
N PHE A 26 -9.69 -8.33 18.04
CA PHE A 26 -9.34 -7.26 18.97
C PHE A 26 -9.39 -5.87 18.31
N SER A 27 -8.86 -5.77 17.10
CA SER A 27 -8.85 -4.55 16.29
C SER A 27 -10.27 -4.08 15.98
N LEU A 28 -11.14 -4.96 15.49
CA LEU A 28 -12.54 -4.64 15.21
C LEU A 28 -13.29 -4.23 16.48
N TRP A 29 -13.13 -4.97 17.58
CA TRP A 29 -13.74 -4.63 18.87
C TRP A 29 -13.29 -3.25 19.37
N ARG A 30 -12.01 -2.93 19.20
CA ARG A 30 -11.44 -1.64 19.62
C ARG A 30 -12.00 -0.50 18.80
N VAL A 31 -12.00 -0.62 17.47
CA VAL A 31 -12.53 0.42 16.57
C VAL A 31 -14.02 0.65 16.81
N GLU A 32 -14.82 -0.41 17.00
CA GLU A 32 -16.25 -0.28 17.33
C GLU A 32 -16.49 0.42 18.68
N ARG A 33 -15.59 0.28 19.65
CA ARG A 33 -15.66 1.02 20.92
C ARG A 33 -15.27 2.48 20.77
N GLU A 34 -14.23 2.80 19.99
CA GLU A 34 -13.79 4.17 19.76
C GLU A 34 -14.84 4.95 18.93
N ASN A 35 -15.43 4.33 17.89
CA ASN A 35 -16.47 4.95 17.05
C ASN A 35 -17.79 5.25 17.77
N ARG A 36 -18.10 4.55 18.88
CA ARG A 36 -19.32 4.80 19.69
C ARG A 36 -19.36 6.16 20.38
N TYR A 37 -18.28 6.94 20.31
CA TYR A 37 -18.19 8.27 20.93
C TYR A 37 -18.14 9.43 19.92
N LEU A 38 -18.16 9.14 18.61
CA LEU A 38 -18.07 10.13 17.54
C LEU A 38 -19.46 10.32 16.93
N TRP A 39 -20.19 11.30 17.44
CA TRP A 39 -21.35 11.86 16.75
C TRP A 39 -20.83 12.86 15.69
N PHE A 40 -21.58 13.11 14.60
CA PHE A 40 -21.47 14.24 13.64
C PHE A 40 -21.14 13.89 12.17
N LYS A 41 -21.44 14.87 11.30
CA LYS A 41 -22.15 14.73 10.02
C LYS A 41 -21.25 14.70 8.78
N ASP A 42 -20.01 15.22 8.90
CA ASP A 42 -19.00 15.28 7.83
C ASP A 42 -17.60 14.96 8.42
N GLU A 43 -16.80 14.19 7.70
CA GLU A 43 -15.45 13.73 8.09
C GLU A 43 -14.46 13.91 6.93
N GLY A 44 -13.20 14.24 7.22
CA GLY A 44 -12.17 14.40 6.20
C GLY A 44 -10.87 14.99 6.73
N ILE A 45 -9.83 15.01 5.88
CA ILE A 45 -8.55 15.62 6.20
C ILE A 45 -8.74 17.14 6.19
N VAL A 46 -8.33 17.81 7.27
CA VAL A 46 -8.30 19.27 7.36
C VAL A 46 -6.88 19.73 7.66
N TRP A 47 -6.43 20.73 6.93
CA TRP A 47 -5.12 21.37 7.16
C TRP A 47 -5.32 22.56 8.08
N LEU A 48 -4.70 22.49 9.25
CA LEU A 48 -4.91 23.43 10.32
C LEU A 48 -3.64 24.24 10.56
N ARG A 49 -3.78 25.56 10.70
CA ARG A 49 -2.74 26.47 11.17
C ARG A 49 -3.14 27.08 12.50
N LEU A 50 -2.30 26.94 13.51
CA LEU A 50 -2.54 27.46 14.85
C LEU A 50 -2.70 29.00 14.83
N GLU A 51 -3.74 29.53 15.46
CA GLU A 51 -3.97 30.98 15.61
C GLU A 51 -4.04 31.44 17.08
N GLY A 52 -3.81 30.54 18.04
CA GLY A 52 -3.86 30.88 19.45
C GLY A 52 -3.08 29.93 20.35
N VAL A 53 -2.91 30.32 21.61
CA VAL A 53 -2.21 29.49 22.59
C VAL A 53 -3.05 28.25 22.91
N PRO A 54 -2.47 27.05 22.83
CA PRO A 54 -3.20 25.83 23.14
C PRO A 54 -3.48 25.69 24.64
N ILE A 55 -4.66 25.18 24.97
CA ILE A 55 -5.11 24.96 26.35
C ILE A 55 -5.18 23.46 26.59
N GLU A 56 -4.41 22.97 27.56
CA GLU A 56 -4.48 21.59 28.02
C GLU A 56 -5.79 21.36 28.78
N THR A 57 -6.43 20.22 28.51
CA THR A 57 -7.66 19.76 29.17
C THR A 57 -7.45 18.33 29.64
N ASP A 58 -8.29 17.85 30.57
CA ASP A 58 -8.20 16.49 31.14
C ASP A 58 -8.22 15.35 30.09
N ARG A 59 -8.64 15.65 28.84
CA ARG A 59 -8.80 14.67 27.75
C ARG A 59 -7.92 14.95 26.54
N GLY A 60 -7.10 16.00 26.54
CA GLY A 60 -6.28 16.39 25.41
C GLY A 60 -6.13 17.90 25.28
N LEU A 61 -6.08 18.41 24.05
CA LEU A 61 -5.62 19.76 23.75
C LEU A 61 -6.68 20.54 22.97
N ARG A 62 -7.03 21.74 23.45
CA ARG A 62 -8.02 22.61 22.81
C ARG A 62 -7.39 23.93 22.36
N PHE A 63 -7.62 24.32 21.12
CA PHE A 63 -7.05 25.54 20.56
C PHE A 63 -7.88 26.08 19.40
N ARG A 64 -7.55 27.29 18.95
CA ARG A 64 -8.08 27.86 17.71
C ARG A 64 -7.09 27.65 16.57
N ALA A 65 -7.59 27.18 15.44
CA ALA A 65 -6.81 27.04 14.23
C ALA A 65 -7.59 27.51 13.02
N LYS A 66 -6.89 28.04 12.02
CA LYS A 66 -7.43 28.37 10.71
C LYS A 66 -7.38 27.15 9.81
N VAL A 67 -8.48 26.87 9.11
CA VAL A 67 -8.52 25.86 8.06
C VAL A 67 -7.89 26.45 6.81
N VAL A 68 -6.76 25.89 6.39
CA VAL A 68 -5.96 26.37 5.24
C VAL A 68 -6.28 25.57 3.97
N GLY A 69 -6.77 24.34 4.13
CA GLY A 69 -7.08 23.40 3.04
C GLY A 69 -7.61 22.07 3.59
N GLY A 70 -7.79 21.06 2.74
CA GLY A 70 -8.24 19.72 3.15
C GLY A 70 -9.12 19.01 2.11
N ASP A 71 -10.00 18.14 2.59
CA ASP A 71 -11.01 17.45 1.77
C ASP A 71 -12.35 18.20 1.75
N LEU A 72 -12.46 19.24 2.57
CA LEU A 72 -13.70 20.00 2.81
C LEU A 72 -13.51 21.47 2.36
N PRO A 73 -13.67 21.78 1.06
CA PRO A 73 -13.44 23.12 0.52
C PRO A 73 -14.35 24.20 1.11
N ASP A 74 -15.55 23.83 1.57
CA ASP A 74 -16.57 24.75 2.09
C ASP A 74 -16.16 25.45 3.41
N ILE A 75 -15.11 24.96 4.07
CA ILE A 75 -14.64 25.49 5.36
C ILE A 75 -13.30 26.23 5.26
N TYR A 76 -12.74 26.38 4.05
CA TYR A 76 -11.44 27.03 3.88
C TYR A 76 -11.46 28.50 4.31
N GLY A 77 -10.38 28.91 4.96
CA GLY A 77 -10.21 30.26 5.48
C GLY A 77 -10.98 30.55 6.77
N ARG A 78 -11.86 29.64 7.23
CA ARG A 78 -12.58 29.78 8.50
C ARG A 78 -11.70 29.40 9.69
N THR A 79 -11.97 30.04 10.81
CA THR A 79 -11.36 29.71 12.11
C THR A 79 -12.20 28.66 12.81
N ALA A 80 -11.57 27.59 13.28
CA ALA A 80 -12.19 26.48 13.97
C ALA A 80 -11.72 26.36 15.42
N PHE A 81 -12.62 25.92 16.30
CA PHE A 81 -12.28 25.40 17.62
C PHE A 81 -11.90 23.93 17.47
N VAL A 82 -10.62 23.63 17.65
CA VAL A 82 -10.06 22.30 17.48
C VAL A 82 -9.90 21.64 18.84
N ASN A 83 -10.35 20.39 18.95
CA ASN A 83 -10.16 19.55 20.12
C ASN A 83 -9.45 18.26 19.72
N ILE A 84 -8.20 18.09 20.15
CA ILE A 84 -7.40 16.90 19.87
C ILE A 84 -7.28 16.05 21.13
N TYR A 85 -7.88 14.87 21.11
CA TYR A 85 -7.86 13.95 22.25
C TYR A 85 -6.51 13.24 22.38
N GLY A 86 -6.01 13.13 23.62
CA GLY A 86 -4.77 12.39 23.93
C GLY A 86 -3.45 13.07 23.54
N LEU A 87 -3.50 14.32 23.07
CA LEU A 87 -2.31 15.15 22.78
C LEU A 87 -1.99 16.04 24.00
N LYS A 88 -0.72 16.06 24.43
CA LYS A 88 -0.25 16.89 25.55
C LYS A 88 0.45 18.19 25.12
N ASP A 89 1.04 18.18 23.93
CA ASP A 89 1.65 19.36 23.33
C ASP A 89 1.54 19.26 21.80
N LEU A 90 1.46 20.41 21.13
CA LEU A 90 1.39 20.48 19.68
C LEU A 90 2.78 20.28 19.07
N PRO A 91 2.96 19.33 18.14
CA PRO A 91 4.25 19.08 17.54
C PRO A 91 4.69 20.18 16.54
N ALA A 92 3.74 21.00 16.05
CA ALA A 92 4.01 22.14 15.16
C ALA A 92 2.81 23.11 15.08
N ASP A 93 3.08 24.31 14.56
CA ASP A 93 2.08 25.36 14.31
C ASP A 93 1.17 25.07 13.11
N SER A 94 1.49 24.05 12.30
CA SER A 94 0.66 23.62 11.18
C SER A 94 0.75 22.10 10.99
N PHE A 95 -0.39 21.45 10.87
CA PHE A 95 -0.49 19.99 10.71
C PHE A 95 -1.80 19.63 9.98
N SER A 96 -1.83 18.47 9.33
CA SER A 96 -3.06 17.87 8.82
C SER A 96 -3.65 16.96 9.89
N LEU A 97 -4.97 16.97 10.00
CA LEU A 97 -5.72 16.16 10.94
C LEU A 97 -6.87 15.54 10.15
N TYR A 98 -6.97 14.21 10.14
CA TYR A 98 -8.22 13.56 9.79
C TYR A 98 -9.21 13.85 10.92
N ALA A 99 -10.24 14.63 10.64
CA ALA A 99 -11.07 15.19 11.68
C ALA A 99 -12.55 15.11 11.35
N HIS A 100 -13.34 14.98 12.41
CA HIS A 100 -14.78 15.18 12.32
C HIS A 100 -15.06 16.68 12.42
N VAL A 101 -15.85 17.17 11.46
CA VAL A 101 -16.15 18.59 11.32
C VAL A 101 -17.62 18.82 11.60
N LYS A 102 -17.91 19.81 12.45
CA LYS A 102 -19.26 20.28 12.72
C LYS A 102 -19.33 21.79 12.56
N ALA A 103 -20.12 22.25 11.59
CA ALA A 103 -20.46 23.67 11.45
C ALA A 103 -21.77 23.98 12.20
N GLU A 104 -21.75 24.95 13.10
CA GLU A 104 -22.92 25.41 13.85
C GLU A 104 -23.01 26.94 13.75
N GLY A 105 -23.78 27.42 12.76
CA GLY A 105 -23.84 28.85 12.43
C GLY A 105 -22.50 29.40 11.93
N SER A 106 -22.00 30.47 12.56
CA SER A 106 -20.70 31.07 12.24
C SER A 106 -19.51 30.28 12.82
N GLU A 107 -19.75 29.41 13.78
CA GLU A 107 -18.71 28.66 14.48
C GLU A 107 -18.43 27.30 13.82
N LEU A 108 -17.16 26.92 13.80
CA LEU A 108 -16.67 25.67 13.22
C LEU A 108 -15.97 24.88 14.32
N PHE A 109 -16.39 23.64 14.54
CA PHE A 109 -15.80 22.74 15.52
C PHE A 109 -15.13 21.58 14.80
N ILE A 110 -13.90 21.29 15.18
CA ILE A 110 -13.09 20.23 14.60
C ILE A 110 -12.61 19.34 15.75
N SER A 111 -12.84 18.03 15.65
CA SER A 111 -12.41 17.09 16.67
C SER A 111 -11.70 15.90 16.04
N GLY A 112 -10.58 15.51 16.65
CA GLY A 112 -9.80 14.34 16.25
C GLY A 112 -8.97 13.80 17.40
N SER A 113 -8.33 12.67 17.20
CA SER A 113 -7.36 12.07 18.12
C SER A 113 -5.94 12.49 17.73
N TYR A 114 -4.99 12.46 18.66
CA TYR A 114 -3.57 12.70 18.34
C TYR A 114 -3.03 11.75 17.26
N ARG A 115 -3.65 10.58 17.10
CA ARG A 115 -3.29 9.58 16.08
C ARG A 115 -3.75 9.96 14.67
N ASP A 116 -4.74 10.83 14.58
CA ASP A 116 -5.33 11.29 13.33
C ASP A 116 -4.53 12.47 12.75
N ILE A 117 -3.48 12.91 13.45
CA ILE A 117 -2.48 13.83 12.89
C ILE A 117 -1.72 13.05 11.82
N GLU A 118 -2.04 13.31 10.56
CA GLU A 118 -1.47 12.60 9.43
C GLU A 118 -0.07 13.11 9.10
N ASP A 119 0.09 14.44 9.01
CA ASP A 119 1.35 15.10 8.71
C ASP A 119 1.56 16.35 9.57
N ILE A 120 2.79 16.49 10.07
CA ILE A 120 3.28 17.73 10.65
C ILE A 120 3.90 18.52 9.51
N PHE A 121 3.30 19.66 9.13
CA PHE A 121 3.83 20.53 8.09
C PHE A 121 5.07 21.26 8.62
N SER A 122 6.21 20.59 8.59
CA SER A 122 7.50 21.28 8.54
C SER A 122 7.69 21.76 7.11
N GLU A 123 7.90 23.06 6.89
CA GLU A 123 8.11 23.66 5.56
C GLU A 123 9.29 23.05 4.77
N LYS A 124 10.14 22.23 5.42
CA LYS A 124 11.33 21.56 4.85
C LYS A 124 11.39 20.07 5.21
N THR A 125 10.41 19.27 4.80
CA THR A 125 10.58 17.82 4.82
C THR A 125 11.47 17.35 3.66
N LEU A 126 12.26 16.29 3.88
CA LEU A 126 13.07 15.68 2.83
C LEU A 126 12.20 15.31 1.61
N ARG A 127 11.01 14.74 1.84
CA ARG A 127 10.02 14.44 0.81
C ARG A 127 9.71 15.65 -0.07
N LYS A 128 9.42 16.81 0.53
CA LYS A 128 9.11 18.03 -0.22
C LYS A 128 10.27 18.44 -1.12
N SER A 129 11.51 18.34 -0.63
CA SER A 129 12.70 18.61 -1.45
C SER A 129 12.82 17.66 -2.66
N TYR A 130 12.45 16.38 -2.52
CA TYR A 130 12.38 15.46 -3.67
C TYR A 130 11.27 15.84 -4.65
N ILE A 131 10.09 16.23 -4.17
CA ILE A 131 8.97 16.68 -5.00
C ILE A 131 9.37 17.91 -5.81
N ASP A 132 9.92 18.93 -5.15
CA ASP A 132 10.38 20.18 -5.79
C ASP A 132 11.44 19.86 -6.86
N ARG A 133 12.36 18.94 -6.56
CA ARG A 133 13.40 18.51 -7.51
C ARG A 133 12.83 17.83 -8.75
N VAL A 134 11.83 16.96 -8.60
CA VAL A 134 11.12 16.35 -9.74
C VAL A 134 10.41 17.43 -10.56
N GLN A 135 9.79 18.40 -9.89
CA GLN A 135 9.08 19.49 -10.55
C GLN A 135 10.00 20.39 -11.38
N GLU A 136 11.20 20.68 -10.88
CA GLU A 136 12.21 21.47 -11.59
C GLU A 136 12.84 20.72 -12.77
N ARG A 137 13.05 19.41 -12.63
CA ARG A 137 13.92 18.63 -13.54
C ARG A 137 13.15 17.94 -14.66
N ILE A 138 11.96 17.43 -14.39
CA ILE A 138 11.13 16.73 -15.39
C ILE A 138 10.30 17.75 -16.16
N GLN A 139 10.58 17.88 -17.46
CA GLN A 139 10.01 18.92 -18.30
C GLN A 139 8.56 18.57 -18.70
N ASP A 140 8.35 17.34 -19.14
CA ASP A 140 7.04 16.87 -19.61
C ASP A 140 6.01 16.81 -18.46
N PRO A 141 4.89 17.54 -18.53
CA PRO A 141 3.91 17.60 -17.44
C PRO A 141 3.26 16.25 -17.10
N GLN A 142 2.97 15.43 -18.11
CA GLN A 142 2.33 14.13 -17.89
C GLN A 142 3.31 13.15 -17.24
N VAL A 143 4.56 13.13 -17.73
CA VAL A 143 5.60 12.29 -17.11
C VAL A 143 5.92 12.77 -15.71
N ARG A 144 5.99 14.08 -15.48
CA ARG A 144 6.22 14.65 -14.15
C ARG A 144 5.15 14.18 -13.17
N ALA A 145 3.87 14.31 -13.52
CA ALA A 145 2.78 13.83 -12.68
C ALA A 145 2.86 12.30 -12.45
N PHE A 146 3.15 11.54 -13.51
CA PHE A 146 3.36 10.09 -13.42
C PHE A 146 4.50 9.71 -12.46
N VAL A 147 5.66 10.38 -12.54
CA VAL A 147 6.81 10.15 -11.65
C VAL A 147 6.47 10.48 -10.19
N LEU A 148 5.81 11.60 -9.95
CA LEU A 148 5.38 12.02 -8.60
C LEU A 148 4.42 11.01 -7.98
N THR A 149 3.39 10.59 -8.71
CA THR A 149 2.45 9.57 -8.23
C THR A 149 3.13 8.22 -8.06
N TYR A 150 3.84 7.73 -9.07
CA TYR A 150 4.39 6.37 -9.10
C TYR A 150 5.57 6.17 -8.13
N LEU A 151 6.55 7.09 -8.08
CA LEU A 151 7.75 6.91 -7.25
C LEU A 151 7.65 7.53 -5.85
N LEU A 152 6.88 8.62 -5.69
CA LEU A 152 6.75 9.32 -4.40
C LEU A 152 5.38 9.11 -3.76
N GLY A 153 4.42 8.51 -4.46
CA GLY A 153 3.11 8.22 -3.89
C GLY A 153 2.29 9.48 -3.70
N GLU A 154 2.44 10.49 -4.56
CA GLU A 154 1.49 11.61 -4.61
C GLU A 154 0.10 11.09 -4.99
N ALA A 155 -0.95 11.76 -4.50
CA ALA A 155 -2.33 11.36 -4.72
C ALA A 155 -2.61 11.15 -6.22
N ARG A 156 -3.25 10.04 -6.59
CA ARG A 156 -3.58 9.74 -7.99
C ARG A 156 -4.48 10.80 -8.61
N GLU A 157 -5.23 11.53 -7.80
CA GLU A 157 -6.09 12.65 -8.16
C GLU A 157 -5.28 13.83 -8.72
N SER A 158 -3.98 13.90 -8.43
CA SER A 158 -3.06 14.89 -9.01
C SER A 158 -2.65 14.60 -10.46
N LEU A 159 -2.92 13.38 -10.96
CA LEU A 159 -2.68 13.04 -12.36
C LEU A 159 -3.66 13.79 -13.29
N PRO A 160 -3.25 14.15 -14.51
CA PRO A 160 -4.18 14.61 -15.54
C PRO A 160 -5.35 13.62 -15.73
N GLN A 161 -6.56 14.14 -15.97
CA GLN A 161 -7.77 13.31 -16.07
C GLN A 161 -7.65 12.21 -17.13
N ASP A 162 -7.00 12.50 -18.26
CA ASP A 162 -6.78 11.52 -19.33
C ASP A 162 -5.92 10.35 -18.84
N LEU A 163 -4.84 10.61 -18.11
CA LEU A 163 -3.99 9.58 -17.52
C LEU A 163 -4.78 8.73 -16.52
N GLN A 164 -5.52 9.36 -15.60
CA GLN A 164 -6.38 8.64 -14.66
C GLN A 164 -7.37 7.74 -15.39
N TYR A 165 -7.97 8.24 -16.48
CA TYR A 165 -8.89 7.47 -17.31
C TYR A 165 -8.22 6.25 -17.96
N TYR A 166 -7.05 6.41 -18.59
CA TYR A 166 -6.35 5.30 -19.25
C TYR A 166 -5.95 4.20 -18.26
N PHE A 167 -5.36 4.56 -17.12
CA PHE A 167 -4.97 3.61 -16.08
C PHE A 167 -6.19 2.93 -15.43
N THR A 168 -7.29 3.66 -15.24
CA THR A 168 -8.53 3.07 -14.70
C THR A 168 -9.17 2.12 -15.72
N LYS A 169 -9.23 2.50 -17.00
CA LYS A 169 -9.84 1.67 -18.05
C LYS A 169 -9.11 0.35 -18.27
N THR A 170 -7.79 0.39 -18.28
CA THR A 170 -6.94 -0.81 -18.40
C THR A 170 -6.89 -1.65 -17.14
N GLY A 171 -7.42 -1.16 -16.00
CA GLY A 171 -7.30 -1.81 -14.70
C GLY A 171 -5.91 -1.71 -14.08
N LEU A 172 -5.04 -0.84 -14.61
CA LEU A 172 -3.65 -0.66 -14.19
C LEU A 172 -3.45 0.46 -13.16
N ILE A 173 -4.53 1.10 -12.71
CA ILE A 173 -4.49 2.15 -11.67
C ILE A 173 -3.78 1.71 -10.38
N HIS A 174 -3.81 0.41 -10.07
CA HIS A 174 -3.10 -0.17 -8.94
C HIS A 174 -1.56 -0.16 -9.09
N LEU A 175 -1.03 -0.04 -10.31
CA LEU A 175 0.41 0.10 -10.56
C LEU A 175 0.94 1.49 -10.16
N LEU A 176 0.06 2.50 -10.13
CA LEU A 176 0.42 3.88 -9.75
C LEU A 176 0.59 4.06 -8.23
N VAL A 177 0.08 3.12 -7.43
CA VAL A 177 0.22 3.14 -5.99
C VAL A 177 1.52 2.45 -5.59
N ILE A 178 2.22 3.02 -4.60
CA ILE A 178 3.42 2.41 -4.06
C ILE A 178 3.07 1.05 -3.45
N SER A 179 3.78 0.03 -3.91
CA SER A 179 3.44 -1.38 -3.69
C SER A 179 4.69 -2.18 -3.32
N GLY A 180 4.51 -3.49 -3.12
CA GLY A 180 5.63 -4.41 -2.88
C GLY A 180 6.66 -4.43 -4.01
N PHE A 181 6.27 -4.05 -5.24
CA PHE A 181 7.20 -3.92 -6.36
C PHE A 181 8.23 -2.81 -6.15
N HIS A 182 7.78 -1.63 -5.73
CA HIS A 182 8.64 -0.48 -5.44
C HIS A 182 9.59 -0.79 -4.27
N VAL A 183 9.03 -1.31 -3.18
CA VAL A 183 9.80 -1.74 -2.00
C VAL A 183 10.83 -2.81 -2.36
N GLY A 184 10.44 -3.81 -3.16
CA GLY A 184 11.33 -4.85 -3.65
C GLY A 184 12.45 -4.31 -4.54
N MET A 185 12.15 -3.33 -5.41
CA MET A 185 13.16 -2.72 -6.27
C MET A 185 14.20 -1.93 -5.47
N VAL A 186 13.76 -1.12 -4.50
CA VAL A 186 14.66 -0.41 -3.57
C VAL A 186 15.56 -1.41 -2.84
N PHE A 187 14.97 -2.48 -2.32
CA PHE A 187 15.74 -3.53 -1.66
C PHE A 187 16.78 -4.17 -2.58
N LEU A 188 16.37 -4.62 -3.77
CA LEU A 188 17.25 -5.35 -4.70
C LEU A 188 18.45 -4.49 -5.12
N LEU A 189 18.21 -3.24 -5.50
CA LEU A 189 19.29 -2.33 -5.90
C LEU A 189 20.31 -2.12 -4.79
N LEU A 190 19.85 -1.93 -3.55
CA LEU A 190 20.72 -1.70 -2.41
C LEU A 190 21.40 -2.98 -1.90
N ARG A 191 20.71 -4.13 -1.97
CA ARG A 191 21.22 -5.43 -1.55
C ARG A 191 22.53 -5.77 -2.25
N TYR A 192 22.63 -5.53 -3.55
CA TYR A 192 23.80 -5.94 -4.34
C TYR A 192 25.00 -4.98 -4.22
N LEU A 193 24.87 -3.85 -3.52
CA LEU A 193 25.98 -2.93 -3.30
C LEU A 193 27.02 -3.46 -2.31
N LEU A 194 26.65 -4.40 -1.44
CA LEU A 194 27.52 -4.98 -0.42
C LEU A 194 27.41 -6.52 -0.42
N PRO A 195 28.47 -7.24 -0.01
CA PRO A 195 28.42 -8.69 0.12
C PRO A 195 27.45 -9.14 1.22
N TYR A 196 27.06 -10.41 1.18
CA TYR A 196 26.28 -11.03 2.25
C TYR A 196 27.09 -11.06 3.58
N PRO A 197 26.48 -10.77 4.74
CA PRO A 197 25.08 -10.39 4.98
C PRO A 197 24.81 -8.88 4.90
N TYR A 198 25.86 -8.04 4.83
CA TYR A 198 25.75 -6.57 4.89
C TYR A 198 24.83 -5.98 3.82
N GLY A 199 24.80 -6.56 2.62
CA GLY A 199 23.86 -6.17 1.57
C GLY A 199 22.40 -6.31 1.99
N LEU A 200 22.03 -7.39 2.70
CA LEU A 200 20.65 -7.56 3.18
C LEU A 200 20.28 -6.48 4.20
N LEU A 201 21.21 -6.15 5.11
CA LEU A 201 21.00 -5.10 6.10
C LEU A 201 20.88 -3.72 5.43
N LEU A 202 21.74 -3.42 4.46
CA LEU A 202 21.67 -2.18 3.69
C LEU A 202 20.34 -2.05 2.95
N GLY A 203 19.85 -3.13 2.33
CA GLY A 203 18.55 -3.17 1.68
C GLY A 203 17.40 -2.88 2.65
N VAL A 204 17.38 -3.50 3.83
CA VAL A 204 16.34 -3.25 4.85
C VAL A 204 16.39 -1.82 5.37
N VAL A 205 17.59 -1.29 5.64
CA VAL A 205 17.76 0.10 6.08
C VAL A 205 17.28 1.06 5.02
N GLY A 206 17.66 0.86 3.75
CA GLY A 206 17.24 1.72 2.65
C GLY A 206 15.74 1.68 2.38
N VAL A 207 15.11 0.49 2.44
CA VAL A 207 13.65 0.38 2.39
C VAL A 207 12.99 1.10 3.55
N SER A 208 13.54 0.96 4.77
CA SER A 208 13.00 1.63 5.95
C SER A 208 13.07 3.15 5.81
N LEU A 209 14.18 3.69 5.28
CA LEU A 209 14.31 5.12 4.99
C LEU A 209 13.35 5.58 3.89
N TYR A 210 13.21 4.82 2.81
CA TYR A 210 12.23 5.08 1.75
C TYR A 210 10.81 5.14 2.30
N VAL A 211 10.40 4.12 3.07
CA VAL A 211 9.05 4.01 3.66
C VAL A 211 8.77 5.11 4.69
N LEU A 212 9.74 5.46 5.53
CA LEU A 212 9.53 6.42 6.61
C LEU A 212 9.64 7.88 6.18
N LEU A 213 10.47 8.17 5.17
CA LEU A 213 10.84 9.55 4.82
C LEU A 213 10.29 10.03 3.48
N LEU A 214 10.01 9.12 2.53
CA LEU A 214 9.74 9.51 1.15
C LEU A 214 8.34 9.20 0.65
N VAL A 215 7.59 8.29 1.29
CA VAL A 215 6.31 7.77 0.78
C VAL A 215 5.20 7.84 1.84
N PRO A 216 3.92 7.90 1.45
CA PRO A 216 2.83 7.85 2.40
C PRO A 216 2.80 6.51 3.14
N LYS A 217 2.44 6.53 4.43
CA LYS A 217 2.44 5.36 5.31
C LYS A 217 1.17 4.53 5.16
N GLU A 218 0.79 4.23 3.93
CA GLU A 218 -0.37 3.40 3.62
C GLU A 218 -0.13 1.92 3.94
N ALA A 219 -1.21 1.19 4.22
CA ALA A 219 -1.15 -0.23 4.59
C ALA A 219 -0.37 -1.12 3.58
N PRO A 220 -0.50 -0.98 2.24
CA PRO A 220 0.26 -1.77 1.27
C PRO A 220 1.78 -1.61 1.39
N VAL A 221 2.22 -0.38 1.65
CA VAL A 221 3.63 0.01 1.76
C VAL A 221 4.22 -0.50 3.06
N LEU A 222 3.53 -0.23 4.19
CA LEU A 222 3.96 -0.71 5.50
C LEU A 222 4.03 -2.24 5.54
N ARG A 223 3.01 -2.93 4.98
CA ARG A 223 3.02 -4.39 4.86
C ARG A 223 4.21 -4.87 4.04
N ALA A 224 4.47 -4.28 2.87
CA ALA A 224 5.60 -4.68 2.03
C ALA A 224 6.94 -4.52 2.75
N GLY A 225 7.15 -3.39 3.43
CA GLY A 225 8.37 -3.14 4.23
C GLY A 225 8.52 -4.13 5.39
N LEU A 226 7.42 -4.42 6.11
CA LEU A 226 7.42 -5.41 7.20
C LEU A 226 7.67 -6.82 6.70
N MET A 227 6.99 -7.27 5.64
CA MET A 227 7.19 -8.60 5.07
C MET A 227 8.63 -8.79 4.60
N LEU A 228 9.21 -7.78 3.93
CA LEU A 228 10.62 -7.80 3.53
C LEU A 228 11.55 -7.89 4.73
N SER A 229 11.32 -7.06 5.76
CA SER A 229 12.15 -7.06 6.97
C SER A 229 12.10 -8.41 7.69
N LEU A 230 10.90 -8.98 7.85
CA LEU A 230 10.70 -10.31 8.42
C LEU A 230 11.38 -11.40 7.58
N TRP A 231 11.27 -11.31 6.25
CA TRP A 231 11.95 -12.25 5.35
C TRP A 231 13.47 -12.21 5.54
N VAL A 232 14.07 -11.01 5.62
CA VAL A 232 15.50 -10.84 5.87
C VAL A 232 15.90 -11.36 7.25
N LEU A 233 15.12 -11.07 8.30
CA LEU A 233 15.38 -11.57 9.65
C LEU A 233 15.41 -13.10 9.70
N VAL A 234 14.47 -13.76 9.02
CA VAL A 234 14.46 -15.23 8.94
C VAL A 234 15.69 -15.74 8.19
N ARG A 235 16.09 -15.11 7.08
CA ARG A 235 17.29 -15.51 6.32
C ARG A 235 18.58 -15.33 7.11
N LEU A 236 18.73 -14.23 7.84
CA LEU A 236 19.90 -13.96 8.70
C LEU A 236 19.97 -14.92 9.88
N SER A 237 18.84 -15.48 10.31
CA SER A 237 18.76 -16.53 11.33
C SER A 237 18.92 -17.94 10.74
N GLU A 238 19.39 -18.05 9.49
CA GLU A 238 19.53 -19.31 8.72
C GLU A 238 18.23 -20.11 8.55
N GLY A 239 17.09 -19.49 8.85
CA GLY A 239 15.77 -20.08 8.69
C GLY A 239 15.31 -20.08 7.23
N ARG A 240 14.24 -20.86 6.98
CA ARG A 240 13.53 -20.87 5.69
C ARG A 240 12.31 -19.95 5.77
N PRO A 241 12.28 -18.82 5.05
CA PRO A 241 11.14 -17.90 5.10
C PRO A 241 9.87 -18.58 4.60
N ASN A 242 8.83 -18.58 5.44
CA ASN A 242 7.49 -18.99 5.04
C ASN A 242 6.67 -17.75 4.65
N SER A 243 6.42 -17.55 3.36
CA SER A 243 5.70 -16.37 2.86
C SER A 243 4.31 -16.20 3.46
N LEU A 244 3.56 -17.29 3.70
CA LEU A 244 2.22 -17.23 4.27
C LEU A 244 2.28 -16.84 5.76
N GLY A 245 3.21 -17.45 6.51
CA GLY A 245 3.46 -17.09 7.91
C GLY A 245 3.92 -15.63 8.05
N ILE A 246 4.79 -15.16 7.15
CA ILE A 246 5.25 -13.76 7.11
C ILE A 246 4.09 -12.81 6.79
N LEU A 247 3.22 -13.16 5.82
CA LEU A 247 2.04 -12.35 5.52
C LEU A 247 1.12 -12.22 6.75
N LEU A 248 0.76 -13.34 7.36
CA LEU A 248 -0.11 -13.38 8.54
C LEU A 248 0.49 -12.58 9.70
N PHE A 249 1.77 -12.80 9.99
CA PHE A 249 2.47 -12.08 11.06
C PHE A 249 2.61 -10.57 10.76
N SER A 250 2.89 -10.19 9.51
CA SER A 250 2.92 -8.78 9.12
C SER A 250 1.55 -8.11 9.27
N GLY A 251 0.47 -8.79 8.89
CA GLY A 251 -0.91 -8.32 9.09
C GLY A 251 -1.24 -8.15 10.57
N SER A 252 -0.83 -9.11 11.41
CA SER A 252 -0.94 -9.02 12.88
C SER A 252 -0.25 -7.77 13.44
N LEU A 253 1.01 -7.54 13.05
CA LEU A 253 1.77 -6.38 13.53
C LEU A 253 1.15 -5.05 13.07
N LEU A 254 0.61 -4.99 11.85
CA LEU A 254 -0.08 -3.80 11.35
C LEU A 254 -1.36 -3.50 12.14
N LEU A 255 -2.17 -4.51 12.42
CA LEU A 255 -3.41 -4.34 13.21
C LEU A 255 -3.11 -3.98 14.67
N LEU A 256 -1.99 -4.44 15.21
CA LEU A 256 -1.51 -4.03 16.53
C LEU A 256 -1.03 -2.57 16.53
N TYR A 257 -0.34 -2.15 15.47
CA TYR A 257 0.16 -0.78 15.30
C TYR A 257 -0.97 0.24 15.07
N ARG A 258 -1.89 -0.07 14.14
CA ARG A 258 -3.05 0.75 13.78
C ARG A 258 -4.30 -0.12 13.60
N PRO A 259 -5.15 -0.25 14.63
CA PRO A 259 -6.39 -1.01 14.57
C PRO A 259 -7.37 -0.55 13.47
N GLU A 260 -7.29 0.72 13.08
CA GLU A 260 -8.12 1.34 12.04
C GLU A 260 -7.92 0.64 10.68
N PHE A 261 -6.77 0.00 10.45
CA PHE A 261 -6.52 -0.81 9.25
C PHE A 261 -7.49 -1.99 9.09
N SER A 262 -8.12 -2.46 10.17
CA SER A 262 -9.18 -3.49 10.06
C SER A 262 -10.41 -3.04 9.27
N GLN A 263 -10.65 -1.73 9.15
CA GLN A 263 -11.72 -1.14 8.35
C GLN A 263 -11.23 -0.56 7.01
N SER A 264 -9.92 -0.55 6.77
CA SER A 264 -9.34 0.02 5.55
C SER A 264 -9.44 -0.94 4.36
N PHE A 265 -10.09 -0.50 3.28
CA PHE A 265 -10.08 -1.23 2.02
C PHE A 265 -8.66 -1.44 1.46
N SER A 266 -7.78 -0.44 1.61
CA SER A 266 -6.39 -0.53 1.13
C SER A 266 -5.62 -1.67 1.81
N PHE A 267 -5.82 -1.86 3.12
CA PHE A 267 -5.26 -2.99 3.87
C PHE A 267 -5.74 -4.33 3.31
N TRP A 268 -7.07 -4.50 3.16
CA TRP A 268 -7.66 -5.76 2.71
C TRP A 268 -7.34 -6.09 1.26
N LEU A 269 -7.40 -5.11 0.35
CA LEU A 269 -7.00 -5.28 -1.05
C LEU A 269 -5.55 -5.76 -1.13
N SER A 270 -4.65 -5.14 -0.35
CA SER A 270 -3.27 -5.60 -0.30
C SER A 270 -3.16 -7.01 0.25
N PHE A 271 -3.76 -7.28 1.41
CA PHE A 271 -3.67 -8.56 2.10
C PHE A 271 -4.19 -9.70 1.22
N PHE A 272 -5.38 -9.56 0.64
CA PHE A 272 -5.97 -10.57 -0.25
C PHE A 272 -5.18 -10.74 -1.55
N ALA A 273 -4.65 -9.66 -2.16
CA ALA A 273 -3.79 -9.78 -3.34
C ALA A 273 -2.60 -10.71 -3.05
N VAL A 274 -1.87 -10.45 -1.97
CA VAL A 274 -0.68 -11.24 -1.62
C VAL A 274 -1.04 -12.63 -1.11
N LEU A 275 -2.14 -12.79 -0.38
CA LEU A 275 -2.64 -14.10 0.06
C LEU A 275 -2.93 -14.99 -1.15
N TYR A 276 -3.69 -14.48 -2.12
CA TYR A 276 -4.02 -15.24 -3.32
C TYR A 276 -2.79 -15.51 -4.19
N ILE A 277 -1.86 -14.56 -4.34
CA ILE A 277 -0.59 -14.82 -5.03
C ILE A 277 0.16 -15.97 -4.35
N ILE A 278 0.34 -15.93 -3.03
CA ILE A 278 1.07 -16.96 -2.29
C ILE A 278 0.40 -18.33 -2.44
N LEU A 279 -0.91 -18.41 -2.29
CA LEU A 279 -1.64 -19.68 -2.38
C LEU A 279 -1.73 -20.20 -3.82
N GLY A 280 -1.99 -19.30 -4.77
CA GLY A 280 -2.12 -19.64 -6.18
C GLY A 280 -0.82 -20.09 -6.82
N LEU A 281 0.31 -19.44 -6.49
CA LEU A 281 1.62 -19.86 -6.98
C LEU A 281 2.03 -21.26 -6.47
N ARG A 282 1.48 -21.74 -5.34
CA ARG A 282 1.69 -23.13 -4.89
C ARG A 282 1.04 -24.17 -5.82
N LEU A 283 0.04 -23.76 -6.62
CA LEU A 283 -0.66 -24.62 -7.59
C LEU A 283 0.07 -24.68 -8.95
N LEU A 284 0.95 -23.72 -9.20
CA LEU A 284 1.69 -23.62 -10.45
C LEU A 284 3.01 -24.41 -10.35
N PRO A 285 3.47 -25.06 -11.45
CA PRO A 285 4.77 -25.70 -11.48
C PRO A 285 5.90 -24.75 -11.06
N SER A 286 6.70 -25.15 -10.08
CA SER A 286 7.90 -24.39 -9.66
C SER A 286 9.03 -24.49 -10.68
N GLU A 287 9.04 -25.57 -11.46
CA GLU A 287 9.98 -25.80 -12.54
C GLU A 287 9.30 -25.64 -13.90
N GLY A 288 10.06 -25.12 -14.86
CA GLY A 288 9.57 -24.85 -16.20
C GLY A 288 10.63 -24.15 -17.04
N SER A 289 10.36 -24.06 -18.34
CA SER A 289 11.23 -23.37 -19.29
C SER A 289 11.43 -21.91 -18.91
N TRP A 290 12.48 -21.28 -19.43
CA TRP A 290 12.71 -19.85 -19.27
C TRP A 290 11.48 -19.02 -19.71
N VAL A 291 10.81 -19.43 -20.79
CA VAL A 291 9.57 -18.81 -21.28
C VAL A 291 8.45 -18.91 -20.25
N TYR A 292 8.27 -20.08 -19.63
CA TYR A 292 7.26 -20.23 -18.58
C TYR A 292 7.57 -19.34 -17.35
N ARG A 293 8.83 -19.30 -16.91
CA ARG A 293 9.23 -18.53 -15.73
C ARG A 293 9.13 -17.02 -15.93
N ASN A 294 9.50 -16.53 -17.12
CA ASN A 294 9.55 -15.10 -17.40
C ASN A 294 8.29 -14.60 -18.11
N LEU A 295 7.57 -15.39 -18.89
CA LEU A 295 6.35 -14.93 -19.55
C LEU A 295 5.12 -15.51 -18.89
N GLY A 296 5.10 -16.80 -18.54
CA GLY A 296 3.91 -17.46 -17.96
C GLY A 296 3.60 -17.09 -16.52
N LEU A 297 4.58 -17.20 -15.61
CA LEU A 297 4.38 -16.96 -14.17
C LEU A 297 3.85 -15.56 -13.85
N PRO A 298 4.32 -14.46 -14.48
CA PRO A 298 3.75 -13.13 -14.26
C PRO A 298 2.24 -13.02 -14.52
N PHE A 299 1.71 -13.67 -15.56
CA PHE A 299 0.25 -13.72 -15.76
C PHE A 299 -0.44 -14.50 -14.63
N GLY A 300 0.19 -15.56 -14.12
CA GLY A 300 -0.30 -16.27 -12.94
C GLY A 300 -0.37 -15.36 -11.72
N VAL A 301 0.68 -14.56 -11.45
CA VAL A 301 0.69 -13.56 -10.37
C VAL A 301 -0.46 -12.57 -10.54
N SER A 302 -0.61 -11.99 -11.74
CA SER A 302 -1.68 -11.02 -12.00
C SER A 302 -3.08 -11.63 -11.91
N LEU A 303 -3.25 -12.89 -12.35
CA LEU A 303 -4.51 -13.61 -12.25
C LEU A 303 -4.89 -13.86 -10.79
N PHE A 304 -4.00 -14.40 -9.99
CA PHE A 304 -4.30 -14.68 -8.58
C PHE A 304 -4.48 -13.39 -7.78
N ALA A 305 -3.67 -12.36 -8.02
CA ALA A 305 -3.88 -11.04 -7.45
C ALA A 305 -5.28 -10.52 -7.76
N PHE A 306 -5.68 -10.57 -9.04
CA PHE A 306 -7.00 -10.15 -9.50
C PHE A 306 -8.12 -10.94 -8.80
N LEU A 307 -8.04 -12.27 -8.74
CA LEU A 307 -9.05 -13.11 -8.08
C LEU A 307 -9.22 -12.78 -6.59
N GLY A 308 -8.13 -12.36 -5.93
CA GLY A 308 -8.18 -11.96 -4.51
C GLY A 308 -8.79 -10.58 -4.30
N VAL A 309 -8.56 -9.63 -5.20
CA VAL A 309 -9.01 -8.23 -5.01
C VAL A 309 -10.29 -7.88 -5.75
N SER A 310 -10.62 -8.57 -6.84
CA SER A 310 -11.74 -8.19 -7.70
C SER A 310 -13.09 -8.20 -6.98
N PRO A 311 -13.42 -9.15 -6.07
CA PRO A 311 -14.69 -9.08 -5.35
C PRO A 311 -14.76 -7.84 -4.47
N LEU A 312 -13.65 -7.49 -3.79
CA LEU A 312 -13.57 -6.29 -2.94
C LEU A 312 -13.67 -5.01 -3.78
N LEU A 313 -13.00 -4.92 -4.92
CA LEU A 313 -13.11 -3.77 -5.83
C LEU A 313 -14.55 -3.60 -6.33
N LEU A 314 -15.22 -4.69 -6.68
CA LEU A 314 -16.62 -4.68 -7.15
C LEU A 314 -17.63 -4.24 -6.07
N SER A 315 -17.21 -4.11 -4.80
CA SER A 315 -18.11 -3.62 -3.75
C SER A 315 -18.21 -2.08 -3.69
N PHE A 316 -17.32 -1.37 -4.35
CA PHE A 316 -17.29 0.11 -4.32
C PHE A 316 -16.86 0.75 -5.64
N THR A 317 -16.41 -0.02 -6.63
CA THR A 317 -16.00 0.47 -7.94
C THR A 317 -16.09 -0.61 -9.02
N HIS A 318 -15.68 -0.28 -10.24
CA HIS A 318 -15.57 -1.23 -11.35
C HIS A 318 -14.17 -1.85 -11.38
N THR A 319 -14.08 -3.07 -11.90
CA THR A 319 -12.79 -3.72 -12.16
C THR A 319 -12.60 -3.93 -13.67
N SER A 320 -11.39 -4.29 -14.09
CA SER A 320 -11.09 -4.58 -15.50
C SER A 320 -10.29 -5.85 -15.62
N LEU A 321 -10.72 -6.76 -16.48
CA LEU A 321 -9.96 -7.97 -16.83
C LEU A 321 -8.63 -7.63 -17.52
N GLY A 322 -8.51 -6.40 -18.03
CA GLY A 322 -7.26 -5.85 -18.51
C GLY A 322 -6.15 -5.87 -17.45
N SER A 323 -6.49 -5.79 -16.16
CA SER A 323 -5.50 -5.91 -15.08
C SER A 323 -4.77 -7.26 -15.06
N VAL A 324 -5.39 -8.36 -15.53
CA VAL A 324 -4.72 -9.66 -15.62
C VAL A 324 -3.77 -9.70 -16.83
N LEU A 325 -4.22 -9.16 -17.96
CA LEU A 325 -3.52 -9.27 -19.23
C LEU A 325 -2.40 -8.23 -19.39
N PHE A 326 -2.65 -7.00 -18.95
CA PHE A 326 -1.79 -5.85 -19.20
C PHE A 326 -0.79 -5.61 -18.09
N SER A 327 -1.04 -6.06 -16.85
CA SER A 327 -0.12 -5.83 -15.74
C SER A 327 1.25 -6.47 -15.94
N PRO A 328 1.38 -7.72 -16.43
CA PRO A 328 2.69 -8.29 -16.76
C PRO A 328 3.42 -7.51 -17.86
N LEU A 329 2.68 -7.11 -18.90
CA LEU A 329 3.22 -6.38 -20.05
C LEU A 329 3.78 -5.02 -19.64
N VAL A 330 2.97 -4.22 -18.95
CA VAL A 330 3.37 -2.89 -18.47
C VAL A 330 4.37 -3.02 -17.32
N GLY A 331 4.25 -4.04 -16.48
CA GLY A 331 5.21 -4.34 -15.42
C GLY A 331 6.64 -4.55 -15.93
N TYR A 332 6.81 -5.20 -17.09
CA TYR A 332 8.12 -5.32 -17.73
C TYR A 332 8.70 -3.99 -18.21
N MET A 333 7.87 -3.07 -18.68
CA MET A 333 8.29 -1.72 -19.03
C MET A 333 8.62 -0.88 -17.79
N LEU A 334 7.87 -1.11 -16.71
CA LEU A 334 8.08 -0.45 -15.43
C LEU A 334 9.36 -0.93 -14.74
N LEU A 335 9.81 -2.16 -14.94
CA LEU A 335 11.03 -2.68 -14.30
C LEU A 335 12.26 -1.78 -14.50
N PRO A 336 12.71 -1.46 -15.73
CA PRO A 336 13.83 -0.55 -15.90
C PRO A 336 13.47 0.89 -15.49
N PHE A 337 12.20 1.31 -15.60
CA PHE A 337 11.76 2.65 -15.19
C PHE A 337 11.91 2.84 -13.68
N THR A 338 11.44 1.89 -12.89
CA THR A 338 11.53 1.89 -11.43
C THR A 338 12.97 1.71 -10.98
N ALA A 339 13.76 0.87 -11.66
CA ALA A 339 15.17 0.74 -11.36
C ALA A 339 15.91 2.08 -11.53
N TYR A 340 15.71 2.77 -12.67
CA TYR A 340 16.28 4.09 -12.90
C TYR A 340 15.71 5.14 -11.94
N GLY A 341 14.41 5.10 -11.68
CA GLY A 341 13.74 5.99 -10.74
C GLY A 341 14.28 5.87 -9.32
N VAL A 342 14.57 4.66 -8.85
CA VAL A 342 15.22 4.44 -7.55
C VAL A 342 16.66 4.96 -7.55
N LEU A 343 17.41 4.82 -8.65
CA LEU A 343 18.74 5.43 -8.76
C LEU A 343 18.66 6.96 -8.70
N GLU A 344 17.68 7.58 -9.36
CA GLU A 344 17.41 9.02 -9.24
C GLU A 344 17.03 9.39 -7.80
N LEU A 345 16.22 8.59 -7.09
CA LEU A 345 15.93 8.81 -5.67
C LEU A 345 17.22 8.78 -4.83
N ILE A 346 18.09 7.78 -5.02
CA ILE A 346 19.37 7.69 -4.28
C ILE A 346 20.28 8.90 -4.57
N THR A 347 20.26 9.39 -5.81
CA THR A 347 21.12 10.48 -6.29
C THR A 347 20.45 11.86 -6.21
N PHE A 348 19.29 11.98 -5.55
CA PHE A 348 18.53 13.23 -5.41
C PHE A 348 18.20 13.90 -6.75
N PHE A 349 17.73 13.11 -7.71
CA PHE A 349 17.37 13.49 -9.08
C PHE A 349 18.48 14.28 -9.80
N SER A 350 19.74 13.89 -9.58
CA SER A 350 20.92 14.54 -10.17
C SER A 350 21.37 13.94 -11.50
N LEU A 351 20.88 12.74 -11.87
CA LEU A 351 21.23 12.11 -13.13
C LEU A 351 20.49 12.82 -14.29
N PRO A 352 20.82 12.49 -15.56
CA PRO A 352 20.10 13.01 -16.71
C PRO A 352 18.64 12.54 -16.68
N THR A 353 17.68 13.45 -16.83
CA THR A 353 16.25 13.11 -16.77
C THR A 353 15.71 12.43 -18.03
N LEU A 354 16.46 12.51 -19.15
CA LEU A 354 16.04 12.00 -20.45
C LEU A 354 15.58 10.52 -20.43
N PRO A 355 16.28 9.57 -19.79
CA PRO A 355 15.82 8.18 -19.73
C PRO A 355 14.46 8.04 -19.04
N LEU A 356 14.29 8.71 -17.89
CA LEU A 356 13.02 8.68 -17.14
C LEU A 356 11.88 9.29 -17.96
N GLU A 357 12.16 10.39 -18.68
CA GLU A 357 11.18 11.02 -19.57
C GLU A 357 10.76 10.13 -20.75
N LEU A 358 11.72 9.53 -21.46
CA LEU A 358 11.45 8.65 -22.59
C LEU A 358 10.66 7.40 -22.16
N MET A 359 11.07 6.78 -21.06
CA MET A 359 10.44 5.58 -20.54
C MET A 359 9.05 5.88 -19.96
N GLY A 360 8.90 7.00 -19.25
CA GLY A 360 7.60 7.46 -18.76
C GLY A 360 6.62 7.72 -19.90
N LYS A 361 7.06 8.41 -20.97
CA LYS A 361 6.25 8.60 -22.19
C LYS A 361 5.85 7.29 -22.83
N ALA A 362 6.80 6.36 -22.98
CA ALA A 362 6.52 5.06 -23.57
C ALA A 362 5.48 4.27 -22.75
N VAL A 363 5.59 4.28 -21.42
CA VAL A 363 4.59 3.64 -20.54
C VAL A 363 3.22 4.28 -20.72
N ILE A 364 3.13 5.62 -20.66
CA ILE A 364 1.86 6.35 -20.80
C ILE A 364 1.22 6.03 -22.16
N GLN A 365 1.97 6.09 -23.26
CA GLN A 365 1.47 5.79 -24.61
C GLN A 365 1.00 4.34 -24.76
N VAL A 366 1.71 3.39 -24.16
CA VAL A 366 1.26 1.99 -24.17
C VAL A 366 -0.01 1.82 -23.36
N VAL A 367 -0.12 2.43 -22.19
CA VAL A 367 -1.35 2.37 -21.37
C VAL A 367 -2.52 3.04 -22.09
N GLU A 368 -2.29 4.16 -22.77
CA GLU A 368 -3.27 4.83 -23.63
C GLU A 368 -3.75 3.90 -24.76
N LEU A 369 -2.82 3.27 -25.49
CA LEU A 369 -3.14 2.32 -26.56
C LEU A 369 -3.97 1.13 -26.02
N LEU A 370 -3.55 0.57 -24.88
CA LEU A 370 -4.26 -0.54 -24.24
C LEU A 370 -5.65 -0.12 -23.74
N SER A 371 -5.85 1.16 -23.42
CA SER A 371 -7.15 1.69 -23.00
C SER A 371 -8.19 1.67 -24.13
N VAL A 372 -7.81 1.46 -25.39
CA VAL A 372 -8.77 1.25 -26.49
C VAL A 372 -9.59 -0.02 -26.25
N PHE A 373 -9.02 -1.04 -25.60
CA PHE A 373 -9.72 -2.27 -25.26
C PHE A 373 -10.56 -2.08 -23.99
N ASP A 374 -11.88 -2.08 -24.13
CA ASP A 374 -12.79 -2.04 -22.97
C ASP A 374 -13.04 -3.45 -22.44
N LEU A 375 -12.36 -3.78 -21.34
CA LEU A 375 -12.47 -5.05 -20.63
C LEU A 375 -13.03 -4.86 -19.22
N ARG A 376 -13.79 -3.77 -19.01
CA ARG A 376 -14.39 -3.46 -17.71
C ARG A 376 -15.47 -4.49 -17.38
N VAL A 377 -15.49 -4.87 -16.11
CA VAL A 377 -16.51 -5.72 -15.50
C VAL A 377 -17.06 -4.94 -14.31
N GLY A 378 -18.38 -4.75 -14.32
CA GLY A 378 -19.07 -4.03 -13.27
C GLY A 378 -20.37 -4.74 -12.92
N PHE A 379 -20.47 -5.21 -11.69
CA PHE A 379 -21.70 -5.64 -11.06
C PHE A 379 -21.59 -5.35 -9.57
N ASP A 380 -22.70 -4.98 -8.95
CA ASP A 380 -22.69 -4.53 -7.57
C ASP A 380 -22.67 -5.73 -6.62
N LEU A 381 -21.60 -5.81 -5.82
CA LEU A 381 -21.51 -6.75 -4.70
C LEU A 381 -21.64 -5.99 -3.39
N SER A 382 -22.39 -6.54 -2.44
CA SER A 382 -22.33 -6.01 -1.07
C SER A 382 -20.92 -6.21 -0.49
N VAL A 383 -20.49 -5.33 0.42
CA VAL A 383 -19.20 -5.47 1.12
C VAL A 383 -19.10 -6.84 1.80
N GLY A 384 -20.16 -7.28 2.49
CA GLY A 384 -20.20 -8.59 3.16
C GLY A 384 -20.03 -9.76 2.20
N SER A 385 -20.75 -9.75 1.07
CA SER A 385 -20.61 -10.77 0.02
C SER A 385 -19.20 -10.80 -0.57
N SER A 386 -18.59 -9.63 -0.76
CA SER A 386 -17.26 -9.48 -1.35
C SER A 386 -16.16 -10.06 -0.45
N PHE A 387 -16.23 -9.80 0.85
CA PHE A 387 -15.35 -10.41 1.84
C PHE A 387 -15.57 -11.93 1.95
N ALA A 388 -16.83 -12.39 1.92
CA ALA A 388 -17.14 -13.81 1.96
C ALA A 388 -16.57 -14.56 0.75
N ILE A 389 -16.76 -14.03 -0.47
CA ILE A 389 -16.22 -14.60 -1.71
C ILE A 389 -14.69 -14.66 -1.66
N SER A 390 -14.03 -13.57 -1.26
CA SER A 390 -12.56 -13.50 -1.17
C SER A 390 -12.00 -14.47 -0.11
N THR A 391 -12.71 -14.62 1.01
CA THR A 391 -12.29 -15.54 2.08
C THR A 391 -12.50 -17.01 1.69
N LEU A 392 -13.66 -17.34 1.12
CA LEU A 392 -13.97 -18.70 0.65
C LEU A 392 -13.04 -19.11 -0.49
N GLY A 393 -12.73 -18.19 -1.41
CA GLY A 393 -11.77 -18.44 -2.49
C GLY A 393 -10.35 -18.67 -1.97
N ALA A 394 -9.89 -17.87 -0.99
CA ALA A 394 -8.61 -18.12 -0.34
C ALA A 394 -8.57 -19.49 0.38
N PHE A 395 -9.65 -19.86 1.07
CA PHE A 395 -9.77 -21.16 1.72
C PHE A 395 -9.72 -22.32 0.70
N LEU A 396 -10.44 -22.19 -0.41
CA LEU A 396 -10.41 -23.18 -1.49
C LEU A 396 -9.01 -23.30 -2.10
N LEU A 397 -8.33 -22.19 -2.40
CA LEU A 397 -6.96 -22.20 -2.89
C LEU A 397 -6.00 -22.84 -1.87
N TYR A 398 -6.18 -22.58 -0.59
CA TYR A 398 -5.41 -23.24 0.46
C TYR A 398 -5.62 -24.76 0.44
N LEU A 399 -6.87 -25.24 0.40
CA LEU A 399 -7.17 -26.67 0.30
C LEU A 399 -6.57 -27.31 -0.96
N LEU A 400 -6.71 -26.66 -2.12
CA LEU A 400 -6.10 -27.12 -3.37
C LEU A 400 -4.57 -27.17 -3.28
N SER A 401 -3.96 -26.21 -2.56
CA SER A 401 -2.52 -26.17 -2.35
C SER A 401 -2.00 -27.30 -1.44
N LEU A 402 -2.86 -27.88 -0.60
CA LEU A 402 -2.53 -29.06 0.21
C LEU A 402 -2.52 -30.33 -0.66
N VAL A 403 -3.48 -30.46 -1.58
CA VAL A 403 -3.60 -31.64 -2.45
C VAL A 403 -2.52 -31.67 -3.53
N SER A 404 -2.13 -30.50 -4.04
CA SER A 404 -1.09 -30.35 -5.06
C SER A 404 0.34 -30.30 -4.51
N TRP A 405 0.51 -30.32 -3.17
CA TRP A 405 1.83 -30.21 -2.56
C TRP A 405 2.70 -31.42 -2.90
N ARG A 406 3.61 -31.23 -3.85
CA ARG A 406 4.82 -32.03 -3.98
C ARG A 406 5.91 -31.38 -3.14
N PRO A 407 6.70 -32.13 -2.36
CA PRO A 407 7.89 -31.57 -1.73
C PRO A 407 8.77 -31.00 -2.85
N VAL A 408 8.94 -29.68 -2.86
CA VAL A 408 9.86 -29.00 -3.77
C VAL A 408 11.24 -29.55 -3.46
N SER A 409 11.83 -30.29 -4.40
CA SER A 409 13.23 -30.64 -4.35
C SER A 409 14.08 -29.38 -4.35
N GLU A 410 15.12 -29.45 -3.55
CA GLU A 410 16.12 -28.45 -3.20
C GLU A 410 16.72 -27.74 -4.43
N ASN A 411 17.14 -26.49 -4.22
CA ASN A 411 17.88 -25.60 -5.13
C ASN A 411 17.06 -24.83 -6.16
N ILE A 412 16.43 -23.75 -5.70
CA ILE A 412 16.32 -22.54 -6.53
C ILE A 412 16.81 -21.35 -5.70
N ASP A 413 18.12 -21.09 -5.75
CA ASP A 413 18.66 -19.77 -5.47
C ASP A 413 18.21 -18.85 -6.62
N ILE A 414 17.18 -18.04 -6.37
CA ILE A 414 16.67 -17.04 -7.34
C ILE A 414 17.55 -15.77 -7.34
N TYR A 415 18.75 -15.81 -6.74
CA TYR A 415 19.60 -14.63 -6.55
C TYR A 415 21.10 -14.88 -6.77
N THR A 416 21.45 -15.83 -7.64
CA THR A 416 22.74 -15.80 -8.36
C THR A 416 22.56 -15.20 -9.73
#